data_AF-A0A832M1Q8-F1
#
_entry.id   AF-A0A832M1Q8-F1
#
_cell.length_a   1.000
_cell.length_b   1.000
_cell.length_c   1.000
_cell.angle_alpha   90.00
_cell.angle_beta   90.00
_cell.angle_gamma   90.00
#
_symmetry.space_group_name_H-M   'P 1'
#
loop_
_entity.id
_entity.type
_entity.pdbx_description
1 polymer ?
#
loop_
_entity_poly.entity_id
_entity_poly.type
_entity_poly.pdbx_seq_one_letter_code
_entity_poly.pdbx_strand_id
1 'polypeptide(L)'
;MVHPARRISYVEYAIREIDALARELERRGRRVIRLNIGDPVAYGFQPPRQLLEALARAVEEGFNGYSPSEGLPELREAVAERERSVNGVEIEAEDVVITAG
;
A
#
# COMPACT_ATOMS: atom_id res chain seq x y z
N MET A 1 28.73 -8.53 16.51
CA MET A 1 28.32 -7.13 16.24
C MET A 1 27.71 -7.12 14.84
N VAL A 2 26.51 -6.56 14.66
CA VAL A 2 25.86 -6.52 13.33
C VAL A 2 26.38 -5.29 12.58
N HIS A 3 26.95 -5.50 11.39
CA HIS A 3 27.42 -4.41 10.53
C HIS A 3 26.46 -4.23 9.35
N PRO A 4 25.68 -3.14 9.30
CA PRO A 4 24.78 -2.91 8.19
C PRO A 4 25.54 -2.63 6.88
N ALA A 5 24.95 -2.98 5.75
CA ALA A 5 25.51 -2.69 4.43
C ALA A 5 25.56 -1.17 4.19
N ARG A 6 26.65 -0.67 3.59
CA ARG A 6 26.88 0.78 3.38
C ARG A 6 25.69 1.50 2.72
N ARG A 7 24.92 0.86 1.84
CA ARG A 7 23.77 1.47 1.16
C ARG A 7 22.67 1.98 2.11
N ILE A 8 22.56 1.44 3.32
CA ILE A 8 21.55 1.90 4.28
C ILE A 8 21.99 3.15 5.06
N SER A 9 23.27 3.53 5.03
CA SER A 9 23.79 4.59 5.91
C SER A 9 23.26 5.99 5.59
N TYR A 10 22.60 6.16 4.44
CA TYR A 10 22.04 7.43 3.99
C TYR A 10 20.52 7.39 3.85
N VAL A 11 19.86 6.33 4.34
CA VAL A 11 18.39 6.24 4.33
C VAL A 11 17.86 6.98 5.55
N GLU A 12 17.13 8.06 5.29
CA GLU A 12 16.50 8.89 6.33
C GLU A 12 14.98 8.91 6.16
N TYR A 13 14.25 9.11 7.26
CA TYR A 13 12.79 9.14 7.25
C TYR A 13 12.23 10.21 8.21
N ALA A 14 12.60 11.46 7.92
CA ALA A 14 12.38 12.63 8.78
C ALA A 14 10.90 12.86 9.18
N ILE A 15 9.95 12.45 8.35
CA ILE A 15 8.51 12.64 8.63
C ILE A 15 8.06 11.95 9.93
N ARG A 16 8.73 10.87 10.36
CA ARG A 16 8.39 10.16 11.62
C ARG A 16 8.85 10.90 12.87
N GLU A 17 9.82 11.78 12.77
CA GLU A 17 10.26 12.61 13.90
C GLU A 17 9.15 13.58 14.33
N ILE A 18 8.39 14.09 13.36
CA ILE A 18 7.24 14.97 13.61
C ILE A 18 6.10 14.21 14.30
N ASP A 19 5.86 12.94 13.95
CA ASP A 19 4.86 12.09 14.62
C ASP A 19 5.19 11.88 16.10
N ALA A 20 6.48 11.72 16.44
CA ALA A 20 6.91 11.56 17.82
C ALA A 20 6.61 12.82 18.67
N LEU A 21 6.86 14.01 18.12
CA LEU A 21 6.54 15.29 18.77
C LEU A 21 5.02 15.47 18.94
N ALA A 22 4.22 15.14 17.91
CA ALA A 22 2.76 15.19 17.99
C ALA A 22 2.23 14.29 19.13
N ARG A 23 2.74 13.06 19.25
CA ARG A 23 2.37 12.13 20.34
C ARG A 23 2.75 12.64 21.72
N GLU A 24 3.89 13.32 21.86
CA GLU A 24 4.28 13.96 23.13
C GLU A 24 3.28 15.05 23.53
N LEU A 25 2.87 15.90 22.59
CA LEU A 25 1.86 16.94 22.85
C LEU A 25 0.50 16.33 23.23
N GLU A 26 0.07 15.29 22.50
CA GLU A 26 -1.16 14.55 22.80
C GLU A 26 -1.13 13.96 24.21
N ARG A 27 -0.01 13.35 24.63
CA ARG A 27 0.18 12.83 25.99
C ARG A 27 0.10 13.90 27.08
N ARG A 28 0.47 15.15 26.76
CA ARG A 28 0.30 16.31 27.66
C ARG A 28 -1.12 16.89 27.63
N GLY A 29 -2.09 16.19 27.03
CA GLY A 29 -3.48 16.62 26.95
C GLY A 29 -3.73 17.69 25.89
N ARG A 30 -2.79 17.95 24.98
CA ARG A 30 -2.99 18.91 23.89
C ARG A 30 -3.69 18.22 22.74
N ARG A 31 -4.74 18.84 22.20
CA ARG A 31 -5.35 18.39 20.96
C ARG A 31 -4.41 18.70 19.78
N VAL A 32 -4.07 17.68 19.00
CA VAL A 32 -3.29 17.82 17.76
C VAL A 32 -4.19 17.44 16.58
N ILE A 33 -4.24 18.28 15.56
CA ILE A 33 -4.91 17.97 14.29
C ILE A 33 -3.82 17.49 13.33
N ARG A 34 -3.92 16.23 12.91
CA ARG A 34 -2.95 15.57 12.03
C ARG A 34 -3.32 15.85 10.58
N LEU A 35 -2.53 16.66 9.88
CA LEU A 35 -2.71 16.99 8.45
C LEU A 35 -1.55 16.49 7.57
N ASN A 36 -0.63 15.73 8.17
CA ASN A 36 0.60 15.25 7.54
C ASN A 36 0.59 13.74 7.23
N ILE A 37 -0.47 13.02 7.61
CA ILE A 37 -0.58 11.58 7.40
C ILE A 37 -1.44 11.35 6.15
N GLY A 38 -0.89 10.66 5.16
CA GLY A 38 -1.55 10.37 3.88
C GLY A 38 -2.35 9.07 3.87
N ASP A 39 -2.83 8.59 5.02
CA ASP A 39 -3.64 7.38 5.15
C ASP A 39 -5.13 7.73 5.23
N PRO A 40 -5.93 7.56 4.15
CA PRO A 40 -7.35 7.89 4.15
C PRO A 40 -8.15 7.10 5.18
N VAL A 41 -7.72 5.89 5.55
CA VAL A 41 -8.45 5.06 6.52
C VAL A 41 -8.47 5.72 7.89
N ALA A 42 -7.37 6.39 8.28
CA ALA A 42 -7.30 7.19 9.50
C ALA A 42 -8.30 8.37 9.54
N TYR A 43 -8.84 8.77 8.37
CA TYR A 43 -9.82 9.86 8.23
C TYR A 43 -11.22 9.37 7.87
N GLY A 44 -11.51 8.08 8.03
CA GLY A 44 -12.86 7.51 7.89
C GLY A 44 -13.23 7.07 6.49
N PHE A 45 -12.32 7.16 5.52
CA PHE A 45 -12.51 6.49 4.23
C PHE A 45 -12.35 4.98 4.40
N GLN A 46 -13.11 4.20 3.66
CA GLN A 46 -13.04 2.74 3.69
C GLN A 46 -12.95 2.20 2.27
N PRO A 47 -12.26 1.08 2.04
CA PRO A 47 -12.35 0.39 0.77
C PRO A 47 -13.81 0.03 0.43
N PRO A 48 -14.19 0.00 -0.85
CA PRO A 48 -15.53 -0.42 -1.25
C PRO A 48 -15.87 -1.81 -0.71
N ARG A 49 -17.13 -2.01 -0.30
CA ARG A 49 -17.60 -3.25 0.32
C ARG A 49 -17.35 -4.48 -0.56
N GLN A 50 -17.50 -4.34 -1.87
CA GLN A 50 -17.28 -5.40 -2.84
C GLN A 50 -15.82 -5.91 -2.83
N LEU A 51 -14.85 -5.02 -2.59
CA LEU A 51 -13.44 -5.40 -2.46
C LEU A 51 -13.21 -6.21 -1.18
N LEU A 52 -13.80 -5.77 -0.06
CA LEU A 52 -13.70 -6.47 1.22
C LEU A 52 -14.32 -7.88 1.14
N GLU A 53 -15.47 -8.00 0.48
CA GLU A 53 -16.15 -9.29 0.26
C GLU A 53 -15.34 -10.21 -0.67
N ALA A 54 -14.74 -9.67 -1.74
CA ALA A 54 -13.87 -10.45 -2.63
C ALA A 54 -12.61 -10.96 -1.92
N LEU A 55 -11.98 -10.12 -1.09
CA LEU A 55 -10.83 -10.49 -0.28
C LEU A 55 -11.19 -11.62 0.71
N ALA A 56 -12.29 -11.48 1.44
CA ALA A 56 -12.74 -12.50 2.39
C ALA A 56 -13.02 -13.83 1.69
N ARG A 57 -13.71 -13.80 0.55
CA ARG A 57 -14.00 -14.99 -0.26
C ARG A 57 -12.74 -15.68 -0.75
N ALA A 58 -11.75 -14.93 -1.26
CA ALA A 58 -10.50 -15.51 -1.74
C ALA A 58 -9.78 -16.31 -0.63
N VAL A 59 -9.81 -15.81 0.60
CA VAL A 59 -9.25 -16.52 1.76
C VAL A 59 -10.02 -17.80 2.06
N GLU A 60 -11.36 -17.74 2.07
CA GLU A 60 -12.25 -18.88 2.31
C GLU A 60 -12.10 -19.98 1.24
N GLU A 61 -11.92 -19.59 -0.02
CA GLU A 61 -11.73 -20.49 -1.16
C GLU A 61 -10.30 -21.04 -1.26
N GLY A 62 -9.40 -20.64 -0.35
CA GLY A 62 -8.07 -21.23 -0.23
C GLY A 62 -6.99 -20.59 -1.10
N PHE A 63 -7.22 -19.38 -1.64
CA PHE A 63 -6.22 -18.60 -2.40
C PHE A 63 -5.14 -17.99 -1.48
N ASN A 64 -4.46 -18.83 -0.71
CA ASN A 64 -3.51 -18.44 0.35
C ASN A 64 -2.08 -18.96 0.09
N GLY A 65 -1.84 -19.55 -1.09
CA GLY A 65 -0.54 -20.07 -1.51
C GLY A 65 0.31 -19.03 -2.25
N TYR A 66 1.47 -19.46 -2.73
CA TYR A 66 2.31 -18.63 -3.59
C TYR A 66 1.62 -18.33 -4.93
N SER A 67 1.77 -17.09 -5.39
CA SER A 67 1.46 -16.67 -6.75
C SER A 67 2.70 -16.74 -7.65
N PRO A 68 2.55 -16.63 -8.99
CA PRO A 68 3.67 -16.30 -9.86
C PRO A 68 4.37 -15.01 -9.40
N SER A 69 5.67 -14.91 -9.68
CA SER A 69 6.52 -13.80 -9.24
C SER A 69 6.07 -12.46 -9.82
N GLU A 70 5.54 -12.47 -11.04
CA GLU A 70 5.05 -11.29 -11.75
C GLU A 70 3.63 -10.89 -11.32
N GLY A 71 2.93 -11.76 -10.58
CA GLY A 71 1.53 -11.62 -10.20
C GLY A 71 0.60 -12.60 -10.92
N LEU A 72 -0.65 -12.67 -10.45
CA LEU A 72 -1.68 -13.52 -11.06
C LEU A 72 -2.00 -13.03 -12.49
N PRO A 73 -2.10 -13.93 -13.49
CA PRO A 73 -2.43 -13.55 -14.87
C PRO A 73 -3.68 -12.68 -14.99
N GLU A 74 -4.75 -13.05 -14.29
CA GLU A 74 -6.04 -12.36 -14.34
C GLU A 74 -5.95 -10.94 -13.76
N LEU A 75 -5.09 -10.74 -12.76
CA LEU A 75 -4.83 -9.41 -12.19
C LEU A 75 -4.01 -8.54 -13.15
N ARG A 76 -3.05 -9.13 -13.87
CA ARG A 76 -2.24 -8.41 -14.86
C ARG A 76 -3.08 -7.96 -16.05
N GLU A 77 -3.96 -8.83 -16.55
CA GLU A 77 -4.94 -8.51 -17.59
C GLU A 77 -5.88 -7.37 -17.15
N ALA A 78 -6.42 -7.45 -15.93
CA ALA A 78 -7.29 -6.41 -15.39
C ALA A 78 -6.60 -5.05 -15.25
N VAL A 79 -5.31 -5.02 -14.90
CA VAL A 79 -4.51 -3.78 -14.86
C VAL A 79 -4.32 -3.23 -16.27
N ALA A 80 -3.94 -4.05 -17.25
CA ALA A 80 -3.79 -3.61 -18.63
C ALA A 80 -5.08 -3.01 -19.21
N GLU A 81 -6.23 -3.66 -18.97
CA GLU A 81 -7.55 -3.14 -19.38
C GLU A 81 -7.90 -1.82 -18.67
N ARG A 82 -7.59 -1.70 -17.38
CA ARG A 82 -7.78 -0.45 -16.63
C ARG A 82 -6.94 0.68 -17.22
N GLU A 83 -5.67 0.45 -17.51
CA GLU A 83 -4.79 1.49 -18.06
C GLU A 83 -5.24 1.92 -19.46
N ARG A 84 -5.70 0.98 -20.29
CA ARG A 84 -6.31 1.29 -21.60
C ARG A 84 -7.58 2.14 -21.43
N SER A 85 -8.49 1.73 -20.56
CA SER A 85 -9.81 2.39 -20.42
C SER A 85 -9.77 3.73 -19.68
N VAL A 86 -8.93 3.85 -18.64
CA VAL A 86 -8.86 5.04 -17.78
C VAL A 86 -7.84 6.04 -18.28
N ASN A 87 -6.69 5.57 -18.73
CA ASN A 87 -5.54 6.41 -19.08
C ASN A 87 -5.25 6.44 -20.59
N GLY A 88 -5.92 5.60 -21.40
CA GLY A 88 -5.68 5.52 -22.85
C GLY A 88 -4.32 4.92 -23.21
N VAL A 89 -3.71 4.16 -22.30
CA VAL A 89 -2.38 3.59 -22.48
C VAL A 89 -2.53 2.16 -23.00
N GLU A 90 -1.95 1.89 -24.17
CA GLU A 90 -1.92 0.56 -24.78
C GLU A 90 -0.75 -0.25 -24.22
N ILE A 91 -1.03 -1.14 -23.28
CA ILE A 91 -0.10 -2.13 -22.71
C ILE A 91 -0.77 -3.49 -22.68
N GLU A 92 0.03 -4.55 -22.72
CA GLU A 92 -0.44 -5.93 -22.57
C GLU A 92 -0.15 -6.45 -21.15
N ALA A 93 -0.74 -7.60 -20.78
CA ALA A 93 -0.52 -8.20 -19.46
C ALA A 93 0.97 -8.48 -19.20
N GLU A 94 1.74 -8.80 -20.25
CA GLU A 94 3.18 -9.03 -20.23
C GLU A 94 3.99 -7.82 -19.76
N ASP A 95 3.47 -6.61 -19.95
CA ASP A 95 4.10 -5.36 -19.54
C ASP A 95 3.84 -5.02 -18.05
N VAL A 96 2.96 -5.76 -17.39
CA VAL A 96 2.53 -5.51 -16.00
C VAL A 96 3.25 -6.44 -15.02
N VAL A 97 3.79 -5.86 -13.93
CA VAL A 97 4.31 -6.62 -12.78
C VAL A 97 3.60 -6.14 -11.50
N ILE A 98 3.04 -7.07 -10.75
CA ILE A 98 2.37 -6.78 -9.48
C ILE A 98 3.40 -6.70 -8.35
N THR A 99 3.30 -5.66 -7.53
CA THR A 99 4.24 -5.40 -6.43
C THR A 99 3.49 -5.15 -5.12
N ALA A 100 4.18 -5.31 -3.99
CA ALA A 100 3.67 -4.92 -2.68
C ALA A 100 3.91 -3.42 -2.49
N GLY A 101 2.88 -2.62 -2.79
CA GLY A 101 2.92 -1.15 -2.84
C GLY A 101 3.60 -0.46 -1.66
#